data_AF-X0W931-F1
#
_entry.id   AF-X0W931-F1
#
_cell.length_a   1.000
_cell.length_b   1.000
_cell.length_c   1.000
_cell.angle_alpha   90.00
_cell.angle_beta   90.00
_cell.angle_gamma   90.00
#
_symmetry.space_group_name_H-M   'P 1'
#
loop_
_entity.id
_entity.type
_entity.pdbx_description
1 polymer ?
#
loop_
_entity_poly.entity_id
_entity_poly.type
_entity_poly.pdbx_seq_one_letter_code
_entity_poly.pdbx_strand_id
1 'polypeptide(L)'
;AFALIRPPGHHASPDHCWGFCFFNNVAISIAKLRQEGIIDTAVILDIDLHFGDGTENIFGNVPEITYFHPEDSGRQGFMDSISRFLGNQSADMIAVSAGFDRHEEDWGGQLKTEDYLTIGQMVKEFSERVCLGRRYGVLEGGYNHAVLGRNVKAFVEGLS
;
A
#
# COMPACT_ATOMS: atom_id res chain seq x y z
N ALA A 1 4.18 4.94 10.45
CA ALA A 1 3.10 5.96 10.59
C ALA A 1 1.89 5.56 9.76
N PHE A 2 0.72 6.13 9.98
CA PHE A 2 -0.46 5.90 9.12
C PHE A 2 -1.20 7.22 8.84
N ALA A 3 -1.43 7.52 7.56
CA ALA A 3 -2.14 8.71 7.13
C ALA A 3 -3.61 8.36 6.82
N LEU A 4 -4.49 8.65 7.77
CA LEU A 4 -5.94 8.50 7.61
C LEU A 4 -6.52 9.73 6.90
N ILE A 5 -6.36 9.79 5.57
CA ILE A 5 -6.70 10.95 4.75
C ILE A 5 -7.73 10.59 3.65
N ARG A 6 -8.47 11.59 3.19
CA ARG A 6 -9.31 11.54 1.99
C ARG A 6 -9.21 12.90 1.27
N PRO A 7 -9.25 12.97 -0.07
CA PRO A 7 -9.47 11.88 -1.04
C PRO A 7 -8.30 10.87 -1.16
N PRO A 8 -8.52 9.66 -1.73
CA PRO A 8 -7.47 8.68 -2.06
C PRO A 8 -6.57 9.20 -3.19
N GLY A 9 -5.55 8.41 -3.59
CA GLY A 9 -4.53 8.85 -4.54
C GLY A 9 -4.07 7.85 -5.60
N HIS A 10 -4.16 6.54 -5.40
CA HIS A 10 -3.41 5.58 -6.23
C HIS A 10 -3.79 5.52 -7.73
N HIS A 11 -4.95 6.05 -8.13
CA HIS A 11 -5.38 6.20 -9.54
C HIS A 11 -4.94 7.51 -10.22
N ALA A 12 -4.48 8.50 -9.45
CA ALA A 12 -4.08 9.78 -10.02
C ALA A 12 -2.74 9.66 -10.75
N SER A 13 -2.75 9.89 -12.07
CA SER A 13 -1.58 9.93 -12.94
C SER A 13 -1.02 11.36 -13.04
N PRO A 14 0.18 11.60 -13.63
CA PRO A 14 0.76 12.94 -13.71
C PRO A 14 -0.13 14.00 -14.37
N ASP A 15 -0.94 13.60 -15.34
CA ASP A 15 -1.76 14.48 -16.20
C ASP A 15 -3.25 14.08 -16.25
N HIS A 16 -3.67 13.11 -15.43
CA HIS A 16 -5.04 12.61 -15.39
C HIS A 16 -5.48 12.22 -13.97
N CYS A 17 -6.75 12.43 -13.66
CA CYS A 17 -7.35 12.07 -12.37
C CYS A 17 -8.67 11.32 -12.58
N TRP A 18 -8.85 10.22 -11.85
CA TRP A 18 -10.06 9.37 -11.88
C TRP A 18 -10.11 8.48 -10.63
N GLY A 19 -11.15 7.64 -10.50
CA GLY A 19 -11.24 6.71 -9.35
C GLY A 19 -11.26 7.40 -7.99
N PHE A 20 -11.89 8.58 -7.90
CA PHE A 20 -11.89 9.47 -6.73
C PHE A 20 -10.52 10.04 -6.32
N CYS A 21 -9.47 9.75 -7.07
CA CYS A 21 -8.10 10.19 -6.82
C CYS A 21 -7.80 11.47 -7.62
N PHE A 22 -7.45 12.55 -6.94
CA PHE A 22 -7.09 13.83 -7.57
C PHE A 22 -5.57 14.05 -7.66
N PHE A 23 -4.86 13.63 -6.61
CA PHE A 23 -3.40 13.65 -6.54
C PHE A 23 -2.93 12.34 -5.92
N ASN A 24 -1.81 11.80 -6.40
CA ASN A 24 -1.28 10.55 -5.89
C ASN A 24 -0.49 10.81 -4.58
N ASN A 25 -1.15 10.60 -3.45
CA ASN A 25 -0.63 10.88 -2.13
C ASN A 25 0.71 10.17 -1.87
N VAL A 26 0.77 8.86 -2.14
CA VAL A 26 1.98 8.04 -1.94
C VAL A 26 3.09 8.47 -2.89
N ALA A 27 2.77 8.74 -4.16
CA ALA A 27 3.80 9.14 -5.12
C ALA A 27 4.40 10.51 -4.82
N ILE A 28 3.58 11.47 -4.39
CA ILE A 28 4.06 12.79 -3.96
C ILE A 28 4.96 12.67 -2.74
N SER A 29 4.60 11.87 -1.73
CA SER A 29 5.45 11.69 -0.54
C SER A 29 6.77 11.00 -0.87
N ILE A 30 6.77 9.94 -1.68
CA ILE A 30 8.01 9.26 -2.11
C ILE A 30 8.91 10.21 -2.93
N ALA A 31 8.34 10.92 -3.92
CA ALA A 31 9.10 11.87 -4.73
C ALA A 31 9.71 12.99 -3.86
N LYS A 32 8.97 13.48 -2.86
CA LYS A 32 9.44 14.49 -1.93
C LYS A 32 10.59 13.99 -1.06
N LEU A 33 10.49 12.78 -0.49
CA LEU A 33 11.55 12.19 0.33
C LEU A 33 12.84 11.95 -0.47
N ARG A 34 12.72 11.54 -1.74
CA ARG A 34 13.86 11.42 -2.66
C ARG A 34 14.50 12.76 -2.98
N GLN A 35 13.69 13.78 -3.29
CA GLN A 35 14.17 15.13 -3.55
C GLN A 35 14.96 15.70 -2.36
N GLU A 36 14.57 15.35 -1.13
CA GLU A 36 15.25 15.78 0.10
C GLU A 36 16.46 14.91 0.48
N GLY A 37 16.77 13.86 -0.29
CA GLY A 37 17.88 12.96 -0.02
C GLY A 37 17.69 12.08 1.22
N ILE A 38 16.45 11.86 1.66
CA ILE A 38 16.13 11.04 2.84
C ILE A 38 16.14 9.55 2.48
N ILE A 39 15.73 9.23 1.24
CA ILE A 39 15.73 7.88 0.67
C ILE A 39 16.22 7.95 -0.78
N ASP A 40 16.91 6.92 -1.24
CA ASP A 40 17.23 6.74 -2.66
C ASP A 40 16.22 5.78 -3.31
N THR A 41 15.83 4.73 -2.57
CA THR A 41 14.98 3.62 -3.03
C THR A 41 13.71 3.46 -2.20
N ALA A 42 12.61 3.00 -2.80
CA ALA A 42 11.39 2.69 -2.05
C ALA A 42 10.65 1.48 -2.63
N VAL A 43 9.99 0.74 -1.74
CA VAL A 43 8.93 -0.20 -2.11
C VAL A 43 7.58 0.47 -1.87
N ILE A 44 6.69 0.42 -2.86
CA ILE A 44 5.27 0.77 -2.71
C ILE A 44 4.48 -0.53 -2.83
N LEU A 45 3.90 -0.97 -1.72
CA LEU A 45 2.97 -2.11 -1.69
C LEU A 45 1.55 -1.57 -1.80
N ASP A 46 0.82 -1.96 -2.85
CA ASP A 46 -0.59 -1.60 -3.02
C ASP A 46 -1.48 -2.79 -2.71
N ILE A 47 -2.25 -2.69 -1.62
CA ILE A 47 -3.17 -3.75 -1.18
C ILE A 47 -4.63 -3.43 -1.51
N ASP A 48 -4.91 -2.30 -2.16
CA ASP A 48 -6.24 -1.96 -2.63
C ASP A 48 -6.74 -3.01 -3.64
N LEU A 49 -8.06 -3.19 -3.71
CA LEU A 49 -8.69 -4.07 -4.70
C LEU A 49 -8.33 -3.65 -6.11
N HIS A 50 -8.34 -2.35 -6.36
CA HIS A 50 -8.13 -1.77 -7.67
C HIS A 50 -6.63 -1.62 -7.94
N PHE A 51 -6.25 -1.81 -9.20
CA PHE A 51 -4.88 -1.56 -9.62
C PHE A 51 -4.58 -0.06 -9.57
N GLY A 52 -3.57 0.34 -8.79
CA GLY A 52 -3.09 1.72 -8.70
C GLY A 52 -2.35 2.19 -9.95
N ASP A 53 -3.06 2.32 -11.06
CA ASP A 53 -2.54 2.73 -12.38
C ASP A 53 -1.84 4.09 -12.33
N GLY A 54 -2.30 5.01 -11.49
CA GLY A 54 -1.62 6.29 -11.27
C GLY A 54 -0.21 6.11 -10.72
N THR A 55 -0.04 5.19 -9.78
CA THR A 55 1.29 4.88 -9.21
C THR A 55 2.20 4.21 -10.24
N GLU A 56 1.66 3.27 -11.01
CA GLU A 56 2.39 2.61 -12.11
C GLU A 56 2.81 3.62 -13.19
N ASN A 57 1.91 4.51 -13.61
CA ASN A 57 2.21 5.53 -14.61
C ASN A 57 3.31 6.51 -14.16
N ILE A 58 3.43 6.75 -12.84
CA ILE A 58 4.47 7.62 -12.26
C ILE A 58 5.81 6.90 -12.13
N PHE A 59 5.82 5.66 -11.64
CA PHE A 59 7.05 4.98 -11.21
C PHE A 59 7.43 3.72 -11.99
N GLY A 60 6.60 3.20 -12.88
CA GLY A 60 6.86 1.94 -13.61
C GLY A 60 8.17 1.93 -14.41
N ASN A 61 8.72 3.10 -14.74
CA ASN A 61 10.02 3.27 -15.41
C ASN A 61 11.11 3.88 -14.50
N VAL A 62 10.91 3.93 -13.19
CA VAL A 62 11.84 4.49 -12.21
C VAL A 62 12.49 3.34 -11.43
N PRO A 63 13.73 2.94 -11.77
CA PRO A 63 14.31 1.70 -11.26
C PRO A 63 14.57 1.70 -9.75
N GLU A 64 14.65 2.86 -9.11
CA GLU A 64 14.80 2.96 -7.66
C GLU A 64 13.47 2.80 -6.89
N ILE A 65 12.33 2.78 -7.59
CA ILE A 65 11.01 2.64 -6.98
C ILE A 65 10.35 1.35 -7.47
N THR A 66 10.19 0.40 -6.55
CA THR A 66 9.51 -0.86 -6.83
C THR A 66 8.05 -0.75 -6.41
N TYR A 67 7.14 -0.74 -7.38
CA TYR A 67 5.71 -0.85 -7.14
C TYR A 67 5.26 -2.32 -7.23
N PHE A 68 4.38 -2.74 -6.32
CA PHE A 68 3.83 -4.09 -6.33
C PHE A 68 2.36 -4.09 -5.92
N HIS A 69 1.52 -4.60 -6.81
CA HIS A 69 0.10 -4.89 -6.59
C HIS A 69 -0.13 -6.39 -6.69
N PRO A 70 -0.62 -7.06 -5.63
CA PRO A 70 -0.94 -8.48 -5.70
C PRO A 70 -2.19 -8.76 -6.57
N GLU A 71 -2.05 -9.60 -7.58
CA GLU A 71 -3.11 -9.94 -8.55
C GLU A 71 -3.90 -11.22 -8.21
N ASP A 72 -3.49 -11.98 -7.19
CA ASP A 72 -4.12 -13.27 -6.89
C ASP A 72 -5.54 -13.11 -6.34
N SER A 73 -6.49 -13.84 -6.92
CA SER A 73 -7.91 -13.82 -6.53
C SER A 73 -8.22 -14.70 -5.31
N GLY A 74 -7.35 -15.65 -4.96
CA GLY A 74 -7.46 -16.48 -3.76
C GLY A 74 -6.86 -15.79 -2.54
N ARG A 75 -7.57 -15.84 -1.40
CA ARG A 75 -7.09 -15.26 -0.12
C ARG A 75 -5.67 -15.71 0.24
N GLN A 76 -5.40 -17.02 0.17
CA GLN A 76 -4.07 -17.55 0.53
C GLN A 76 -3.00 -17.14 -0.50
N GLY A 77 -3.31 -17.21 -1.80
CA GLY A 77 -2.37 -16.81 -2.85
C GLY A 77 -2.00 -15.33 -2.77
N PHE A 78 -2.98 -14.47 -2.45
CA PHE A 78 -2.76 -13.05 -2.17
C PHE A 78 -1.74 -12.85 -1.05
N MET A 79 -1.97 -13.49 0.11
CA MET A 79 -1.08 -13.38 1.27
C MET A 79 0.32 -13.94 0.99
N ASP A 80 0.41 -15.09 0.31
CA ASP A 80 1.67 -15.73 -0.06
C ASP A 80 2.47 -14.86 -1.04
N SER A 81 1.79 -14.16 -1.96
CA SER A 81 2.46 -13.31 -2.93
C SER A 81 3.11 -12.08 -2.28
N ILE A 82 2.45 -11.46 -1.30
CA ILE A 82 3.02 -10.36 -0.51
C ILE A 82 4.25 -10.86 0.26
N SER A 83 4.13 -11.99 0.96
CA SER A 83 5.22 -12.57 1.72
C SER A 83 6.43 -12.89 0.83
N ARG A 84 6.20 -13.54 -0.32
CA ARG A 84 7.25 -13.87 -1.29
C ARG A 84 7.90 -12.62 -1.87
N PHE A 85 7.11 -11.60 -2.21
CA PHE A 85 7.61 -10.35 -2.73
C PHE A 85 8.53 -9.67 -1.72
N LEU A 86 8.05 -9.42 -0.50
CA LEU A 86 8.83 -8.77 0.57
C LEU A 86 10.06 -9.58 1.03
N GLY A 87 10.08 -10.90 0.80
CA GLY A 87 11.22 -11.75 1.09
C GLY A 87 12.48 -11.44 0.26
N ASN A 88 12.34 -10.82 -0.91
CA ASN A 88 13.43 -10.63 -1.87
C ASN A 88 13.71 -9.15 -2.22
N GLN A 89 13.09 -8.20 -1.53
CA GLN A 89 13.30 -6.76 -1.79
C GLN A 89 14.37 -6.15 -0.89
N SER A 90 14.96 -5.06 -1.39
CA SER A 90 15.79 -4.12 -0.64
C SER A 90 15.31 -2.71 -0.96
N ALA A 91 15.12 -1.87 0.05
CA ALA A 91 14.73 -0.47 -0.13
C ALA A 91 15.02 0.33 1.14
N ASP A 92 15.16 1.65 0.99
CA ASP A 92 15.31 2.55 2.13
C ASP A 92 14.02 2.69 2.95
N MET A 93 12.87 2.50 2.32
CA MET A 93 11.54 2.66 2.92
C MET A 93 10.50 1.77 2.22
N ILE A 94 9.47 1.39 2.97
CA ILE A 94 8.23 0.83 2.44
C ILE A 94 7.05 1.79 2.68
N ALA A 95 6.29 2.08 1.64
CA ALA A 95 5.01 2.75 1.70
C ALA A 95 3.89 1.77 1.32
N VAL A 96 2.72 1.92 1.92
CA VAL A 96 1.55 1.10 1.60
C VAL A 96 0.40 1.97 1.10
N SER A 97 -0.05 1.75 -0.12
CA SER A 97 -1.36 2.19 -0.61
C SER A 97 -2.41 1.28 0.03
N ALA A 98 -2.98 1.74 1.15
CA ALA A 98 -3.76 0.90 2.07
C ALA A 98 -5.25 1.02 1.78
N GLY A 99 -5.71 0.26 0.79
CA GLY A 99 -7.13 0.02 0.50
C GLY A 99 -7.71 -1.15 1.29
N PHE A 100 -8.94 -1.00 1.75
CA PHE A 100 -9.64 -2.01 2.57
C PHE A 100 -10.91 -2.56 1.91
N ASP A 101 -11.07 -2.30 0.62
CA ASP A 101 -12.19 -2.75 -0.22
C ASP A 101 -12.06 -4.20 -0.70
N ARG A 102 -10.92 -4.86 -0.47
CA ARG A 102 -10.78 -6.33 -0.62
C ARG A 102 -11.52 -7.16 0.43
N HIS A 103 -12.04 -6.54 1.48
CA HIS A 103 -12.65 -7.25 2.61
C HIS A 103 -13.83 -8.13 2.20
N GLU A 104 -14.08 -9.22 2.92
CA GLU A 104 -15.15 -10.20 2.62
C GLU A 104 -16.56 -9.61 2.65
N GLU A 105 -16.74 -8.53 3.40
CA GLU A 105 -17.98 -7.74 3.47
C GLU A 105 -17.93 -6.46 2.61
N ASP A 106 -16.86 -6.23 1.85
CA ASP A 106 -16.72 -5.10 0.92
C ASP A 106 -16.62 -5.63 -0.52
N TRP A 107 -16.28 -4.79 -1.50
CA TRP A 107 -16.39 -5.10 -2.92
C TRP A 107 -15.59 -6.33 -3.36
N GLY A 108 -14.44 -6.60 -2.73
CA GLY A 108 -13.53 -7.66 -3.15
C GLY A 108 -13.91 -9.05 -2.64
N GLY A 109 -14.68 -9.17 -1.55
CA GLY A 109 -15.15 -10.47 -1.08
C GLY A 109 -14.04 -11.46 -0.68
N GLN A 110 -12.82 -10.99 -0.38
CA GLN A 110 -11.61 -11.82 -0.38
C GLN A 110 -10.94 -11.93 0.99
N LEU A 111 -10.63 -10.79 1.62
CA LEU A 111 -9.81 -10.72 2.83
C LEU A 111 -10.65 -10.57 4.09
N LYS A 112 -10.15 -11.09 5.20
CA LYS A 112 -10.71 -10.88 6.54
C LYS A 112 -9.99 -9.76 7.27
N THR A 113 -10.62 -9.20 8.30
CA THR A 113 -9.96 -8.22 9.19
C THR A 113 -8.60 -8.70 9.73
N GLU A 114 -8.49 -9.98 10.07
CA GLU A 114 -7.23 -10.60 10.55
C GLU A 114 -6.11 -10.62 9.50
N ASP A 115 -6.44 -10.65 8.19
CA ASP A 115 -5.42 -10.61 7.14
C ASP A 115 -4.75 -9.24 7.09
N TYR A 116 -5.52 -8.16 7.30
CA TYR A 116 -4.96 -6.80 7.35
C TYR A 116 -3.98 -6.64 8.53
N LEU A 117 -4.23 -7.29 9.66
CA LEU A 117 -3.27 -7.38 10.77
C LEU A 117 -1.98 -8.07 10.31
N THR A 118 -2.10 -9.23 9.66
CA THR A 118 -0.96 -10.00 9.16
C THR A 118 -0.17 -9.22 8.09
N ILE A 119 -0.84 -8.52 7.17
CA ILE A 119 -0.19 -7.65 6.17
C ILE A 119 0.61 -6.55 6.88
N GLY A 120 0.02 -5.89 7.88
CA GLY A 120 0.71 -4.89 8.68
C GLY A 120 1.99 -5.44 9.34
N GLN A 121 1.91 -6.65 9.90
CA GLN A 121 3.06 -7.35 10.49
C GLN A 121 4.15 -7.67 9.47
N MET A 122 3.78 -8.18 8.28
CA MET A 122 4.72 -8.44 7.19
C MET A 122 5.47 -7.17 6.77
N VAL A 123 4.75 -6.04 6.65
CA VAL A 123 5.33 -4.74 6.30
C VAL A 123 6.27 -4.24 7.42
N LYS A 124 5.87 -4.41 8.69
CA LYS A 124 6.73 -4.08 9.83
C LYS A 124 8.03 -4.87 9.81
N GLU A 125 7.94 -6.19 9.74
CA GLU A 125 9.09 -7.10 9.74
C GLU A 125 10.03 -6.80 8.57
N PHE A 126 9.48 -6.58 7.37
CA PHE A 126 10.25 -6.13 6.21
C PHE A 126 10.99 -4.83 6.51
N SER A 127 10.28 -3.81 7.01
CA SER A 127 10.87 -2.49 7.27
C SER A 127 11.99 -2.53 8.32
N GLU A 128 11.82 -3.33 9.39
CA GLU A 128 12.82 -3.45 10.46
C GLU A 128 14.06 -4.20 9.97
N ARG A 129 13.87 -5.15 9.05
CA ARG A 129 14.96 -5.93 8.47
C ARG A 129 15.80 -5.14 7.47
N VAL A 130 15.19 -4.37 6.57
CA VAL A 130 15.92 -3.74 5.45
C VAL A 130 15.73 -2.23 5.29
N CYS A 131 14.68 -1.63 5.86
CA CYS A 131 14.38 -0.21 5.71
C CYS A 131 14.75 0.64 6.93
N LEU A 132 15.55 0.14 7.87
CA LEU A 132 15.83 0.81 9.15
C LEU A 132 14.54 1.17 9.94
N GLY A 133 13.51 0.34 9.82
CA GLY A 133 12.19 0.54 10.41
C GLY A 133 11.33 1.61 9.72
N ARG A 134 11.80 2.23 8.64
CA ARG A 134 11.06 3.27 7.91
C ARG A 134 9.89 2.68 7.14
N ARG A 135 8.68 2.94 7.64
CA ARG A 135 7.42 2.52 7.01
C ARG A 135 6.27 3.49 7.26
N TYR A 136 5.36 3.57 6.29
CA TYR A 136 4.06 4.20 6.48
C TYR A 136 2.99 3.60 5.58
N GLY A 137 1.72 3.77 5.96
CA GLY A 137 0.58 3.52 5.09
C GLY A 137 -0.25 4.78 4.88
N VAL A 138 -0.95 4.85 3.76
CA VAL A 138 -1.89 5.93 3.41
C VAL A 138 -3.22 5.28 3.06
N LEU A 139 -4.32 5.80 3.61
CA LEU A 139 -5.66 5.29 3.29
C LEU A 139 -5.99 5.52 1.80
N GLU A 140 -6.42 4.46 1.11
CA GLU A 140 -6.97 4.48 -0.25
C GLU A 140 -8.49 4.16 -0.23
N GLY A 141 -8.90 3.02 -0.80
CA GLY A 141 -10.28 2.56 -0.85
C GLY A 141 -10.79 1.87 0.43
N GLY A 142 -12.05 1.41 0.36
CA GLY A 142 -12.80 0.83 1.47
C GLY A 142 -14.12 1.56 1.66
N TYR A 143 -15.22 0.86 1.39
CA TYR A 143 -16.52 1.48 1.14
C TYR A 143 -17.63 0.96 2.07
N ASN A 144 -17.42 -0.18 2.73
CA ASN A 144 -18.32 -0.67 3.77
C ASN A 144 -17.92 -0.09 5.14
N HIS A 145 -18.70 0.91 5.58
CA HIS A 145 -18.48 1.62 6.85
C HIS A 145 -18.58 0.72 8.10
N ALA A 146 -19.23 -0.45 8.02
CA ALA A 146 -19.34 -1.39 9.14
C ALA A 146 -18.03 -2.14 9.44
N VAL A 147 -17.13 -2.24 8.45
CA VAL A 147 -15.87 -3.00 8.55
C VAL A 147 -14.64 -2.12 8.40
N LEU A 148 -14.71 -1.01 7.65
CA LEU A 148 -13.56 -0.15 7.35
C LEU A 148 -12.74 0.23 8.59
N GLY A 149 -13.40 0.73 9.64
CA GLY A 149 -12.70 1.13 10.86
C GLY A 149 -11.98 -0.02 11.57
N ARG A 150 -12.55 -1.23 11.52
CA ARG A 150 -11.95 -2.46 12.08
C ARG A 150 -10.75 -2.90 11.25
N ASN A 151 -10.85 -2.83 9.93
CA ASN A 151 -9.79 -3.20 9.00
C ASN A 151 -8.59 -2.25 9.09
N VAL A 152 -8.85 -0.93 9.10
CA VAL A 152 -7.82 0.09 9.32
C VAL A 152 -7.13 -0.12 10.66
N LYS A 153 -7.89 -0.34 11.73
CA LYS A 153 -7.34 -0.59 13.06
C LYS A 153 -6.43 -1.82 13.06
N ALA A 154 -6.88 -2.94 12.50
CA ALA A 154 -6.11 -4.18 12.43
C ALA A 154 -4.78 -3.98 11.68
N PHE A 155 -4.81 -3.31 10.53
CA PHE A 155 -3.60 -2.97 9.79
C PHE A 155 -2.63 -2.10 10.60
N VAL A 156 -3.12 -1.03 11.25
CA VAL A 156 -2.28 -0.15 12.07
C VAL A 156 -1.69 -0.88 13.27
N GLU A 157 -2.45 -1.79 13.92
CA GLU A 157 -1.94 -2.64 15.00
C GLU A 157 -0.80 -3.54 14.51
N GLY A 158 -0.90 -4.14 13.32
CA GLY A 158 0.17 -4.95 12.74
C GLY A 158 1.36 -4.12 12.29
N LEU A 159 1.11 -2.92 11.78
CA LEU A 159 2.12 -1.96 11.32
C LEU A 159 2.89 -1.32 12.49
N SER A 160 2.45 -1.44 13.74
CA SER A 160 3.05 -0.76 14.89
C SER A 160 4.25 -1.51 15.46
#